data_AF-A0A858RNQ7-F1
#
_entry.id   AF-A0A858RNQ7-F1
#
_cell.length_a   1.000
_cell.length_b   1.000
_cell.length_c   1.000
_cell.angle_alpha   90.00
_cell.angle_beta   90.00
_cell.angle_gamma   90.00
#
_symmetry.space_group_name_H-M   'P 1'
#
loop_
_entity.id
_entity.type
_entity.pdbx_description
1 polymer ?
#
loop_
_entity_poly.entity_id
_entity_poly.type
_entity_poly.pdbx_seq_one_letter_code
_entity_poly.pdbx_strand_id
1 'polypeptide(L)'
;MKSDSNPRASALMGLACAALTFSFATPLEAAGSALPKAYRFTSTAANTTDAFMTLNHVALNGKPTLRLILGQVHEGVANPHAVSLRYHSGLGRWQIMNGDLEDIPVNAKFNVMVAPAAKPVSVTPTSVSGILAFFQTQKGNPGAILLSTHIFNPVLTLQGVEQPNHVGLFYNQPAFPLTPASGRWTIYQENVKANIATVYNVADFTKLKQGSTPLAFRHTAAAANTTDGVTTITNAATDGKPNAAVFVQHVFTDEAPESVDEALGVSYADGKWKIITQDQDDLPLPAEFMVTVIPTITP
;
A
#
# COMPACT_ATOMS: atom_id res chain seq x y z
N MET A 1 21.00 65.68 -47.64
CA MET A 1 20.42 66.16 -48.92
C MET A 1 21.05 65.30 -50.00
N LYS A 2 20.38 64.47 -50.81
CA LYS A 2 19.01 64.31 -51.31
C LYS A 2 18.69 62.80 -51.34
N SER A 3 17.54 62.36 -50.83
CA SER A 3 16.37 61.84 -51.57
C SER A 3 16.68 60.82 -52.66
N ASP A 4 16.02 59.66 -52.59
CA ASP A 4 15.20 59.04 -53.66
C ASP A 4 14.66 57.71 -53.08
N SER A 5 13.45 57.70 -52.52
CA SER A 5 12.16 57.40 -53.17
C SER A 5 12.03 55.96 -53.70
N ASN A 6 11.32 55.15 -52.90
CA ASN A 6 10.71 53.84 -53.18
C ASN A 6 9.80 53.91 -54.44
N PRO A 7 9.52 52.81 -55.19
CA PRO A 7 8.50 51.88 -54.71
C PRO A 7 8.71 50.40 -55.05
N ARG A 8 8.33 49.56 -54.09
CA ARG A 8 8.05 48.13 -54.26
C ARG A 8 6.77 47.94 -55.07
N ALA A 9 6.84 47.11 -56.11
CA ALA A 9 5.68 46.57 -56.81
C ALA A 9 5.50 45.08 -56.47
N SER A 10 4.33 44.83 -55.87
CA SER A 10 3.50 43.63 -55.78
C SER A 10 3.96 42.32 -56.47
N ALA A 11 4.10 41.27 -55.66
CA ALA A 11 3.57 39.94 -56.01
C ALA A 11 3.02 39.29 -54.73
N LEU A 12 1.70 39.36 -54.59
CA LEU A 12 0.91 38.66 -53.59
C LEU A 12 0.91 37.18 -53.97
N MET A 13 1.72 36.35 -53.32
CA MET A 13 1.67 34.91 -53.45
C MET A 13 1.03 34.35 -52.18
N GLY A 14 -0.25 34.01 -52.26
CA GLY A 14 -0.99 33.40 -51.18
C GLY A 14 -0.43 32.02 -50.88
N LEU A 15 0.34 31.90 -49.79
CA LEU A 15 0.50 30.62 -49.12
C LEU A 15 -0.72 30.41 -48.23
N ALA A 16 -1.60 29.51 -48.65
CA ALA A 16 -2.55 28.87 -47.76
C ALA A 16 -1.75 28.11 -46.70
N CYS A 17 -1.69 28.67 -45.49
CA CYS A 17 -1.18 27.97 -44.32
C CYS A 17 -2.21 26.89 -43.97
N ALA A 18 -2.01 25.67 -44.46
CA ALA A 18 -2.76 24.53 -43.98
C ALA A 18 -2.38 24.31 -42.51
N ALA A 19 -3.21 24.82 -41.61
CA ALA A 19 -3.12 24.48 -40.20
C ALA A 19 -3.40 22.98 -40.07
N LEU A 20 -2.34 22.17 -39.94
CA LEU A 20 -2.47 20.83 -39.39
C LEU A 20 -2.97 21.02 -37.95
N THR A 21 -4.28 20.82 -37.76
CA THR A 21 -4.82 20.61 -36.43
C THR A 21 -4.31 19.26 -35.95
N PHE A 22 -3.24 19.30 -35.15
CA PHE A 22 -2.98 18.22 -34.22
C PHE A 22 -4.15 18.21 -33.25
N SER A 23 -5.10 17.30 -33.49
CA SER A 23 -6.05 16.90 -32.47
C SER A 23 -5.21 16.22 -31.39
N PHE A 24 -4.82 16.99 -30.37
CA PHE A 24 -4.42 16.38 -29.11
C PHE A 24 -5.61 15.55 -28.70
N ALA A 25 -5.43 14.22 -28.71
CA ALA A 25 -6.35 13.34 -28.02
C ALA A 25 -6.61 13.99 -26.67
N THR A 26 -7.87 14.35 -26.43
CA THR A 26 -8.30 14.78 -25.11
C THR A 26 -7.72 13.76 -24.12
N PRO A 27 -7.05 14.20 -23.05
CA PRO A 27 -6.63 13.25 -22.02
C PRO A 27 -7.88 12.47 -21.67
N LEU A 28 -7.80 11.14 -21.80
CA LEU A 28 -8.83 10.20 -21.41
C LEU A 28 -9.40 10.70 -20.08
N GLU A 29 -10.60 11.30 -20.12
CA GLU A 29 -11.33 11.64 -18.92
C GLU A 29 -11.36 10.34 -18.12
N ALA A 30 -10.76 10.39 -16.94
CA ALA A 30 -10.70 9.25 -16.06
C ALA A 30 -12.13 8.73 -15.91
N ALA A 31 -12.41 7.57 -16.51
CA ALA A 31 -13.57 6.78 -16.17
C ALA A 31 -13.65 6.78 -14.65
N GLY A 32 -14.77 7.27 -14.10
CA GLY A 32 -14.97 7.40 -12.67
C GLY A 32 -14.50 6.13 -11.98
N SER A 33 -13.31 6.18 -11.38
CA SER A 33 -12.66 4.97 -10.89
C SER A 33 -13.48 4.50 -9.71
N ALA A 34 -14.22 3.41 -9.90
CA ALA A 34 -14.86 2.72 -8.79
C ALA A 34 -13.82 2.51 -7.68
N LEU A 35 -14.24 2.66 -6.43
CA LEU A 35 -13.37 2.41 -5.28
C LEU A 35 -12.78 1.00 -5.39
N PRO A 36 -11.55 0.78 -4.89
CA PRO A 36 -11.01 -0.57 -4.72
C PRO A 36 -12.02 -1.45 -3.98
N LYS A 37 -12.06 -2.73 -4.34
CA LYS A 37 -12.90 -3.72 -3.64
C LYS A 37 -12.05 -4.42 -2.59
N ALA A 38 -12.61 -4.61 -1.41
CA ALA A 38 -12.02 -5.40 -0.33
C ALA A 38 -12.95 -6.55 0.05
N TYR A 39 -12.35 -7.67 0.41
CA TYR A 39 -13.02 -8.90 0.80
C TYR A 39 -12.48 -9.33 2.16
N ARG A 40 -13.34 -9.94 3.00
CA ARG A 40 -12.91 -10.52 4.26
C ARG A 40 -12.84 -12.03 4.14
N PHE A 41 -11.77 -12.60 4.68
CA PHE A 41 -11.56 -14.03 4.74
C PHE A 41 -11.34 -14.47 6.19
N THR A 42 -11.74 -15.69 6.49
CA THR A 42 -11.56 -16.33 7.79
C THR A 42 -10.93 -17.70 7.57
N SER A 43 -9.85 -17.97 8.31
CA SER A 43 -9.19 -19.27 8.29
C SER A 43 -10.10 -20.32 8.93
N THR A 44 -10.13 -21.50 8.32
CA THR A 44 -10.94 -22.65 8.73
C THR A 44 -10.09 -23.89 8.50
N ALA A 45 -10.39 -25.00 9.18
CA ALA A 45 -9.73 -26.27 8.91
C ALA A 45 -9.85 -26.74 7.45
N ALA A 46 -10.81 -26.22 6.67
CA ALA A 46 -11.04 -26.61 5.29
C ALA A 46 -10.26 -25.79 4.26
N ASN A 47 -9.83 -24.57 4.60
CA ASN A 47 -9.09 -23.69 3.71
C ASN A 47 -7.67 -23.37 4.19
N THR A 48 -7.32 -23.77 5.40
CA THR A 48 -6.00 -23.56 5.99
C THR A 48 -5.29 -24.89 6.22
N THR A 49 -4.02 -24.94 5.86
CA THR A 49 -3.11 -26.06 6.14
C THR A 49 -1.76 -25.46 6.47
N ASP A 50 -1.27 -25.77 7.67
CA ASP A 50 -0.04 -25.23 8.24
C ASP A 50 -0.02 -23.68 8.12
N ALA A 51 1.06 -23.11 7.60
CA ALA A 51 1.24 -21.68 7.36
C ALA A 51 0.43 -21.10 6.20
N PHE A 52 -0.43 -21.86 5.52
CA PHE A 52 -1.07 -21.44 4.27
C PHE A 52 -2.60 -21.45 4.35
N MET A 53 -3.21 -20.32 4.03
CA MET A 53 -4.66 -20.17 3.92
C MET A 53 -5.06 -19.89 2.46
N THR A 54 -5.85 -20.78 1.87
CA THR A 54 -6.32 -20.68 0.48
C THR A 54 -7.54 -19.78 0.34
N LEU A 55 -7.43 -18.77 -0.51
CA LEU A 55 -8.51 -17.84 -0.82
C LEU A 55 -9.35 -18.39 -1.97
N ASN A 56 -10.58 -18.81 -1.67
CA ASN A 56 -11.55 -19.24 -2.67
C ASN A 56 -12.58 -18.14 -2.91
N HIS A 57 -12.41 -17.35 -3.96
CA HIS A 57 -13.34 -16.27 -4.26
C HIS A 57 -13.38 -15.97 -5.76
N VAL A 58 -14.56 -15.79 -6.35
CA VAL A 58 -14.73 -15.57 -7.81
C VAL A 58 -13.98 -14.33 -8.32
N ALA A 59 -13.82 -13.32 -7.47
CA ALA A 59 -13.03 -12.13 -7.83
C ALA A 59 -11.53 -12.43 -7.92
N LEU A 60 -11.02 -13.47 -7.25
CA LEU A 60 -9.59 -13.79 -7.11
C LEU A 60 -9.16 -15.03 -7.89
N ASN A 61 -10.02 -16.05 -8.00
CA ASN A 61 -9.73 -17.34 -8.62
C ASN A 61 -9.33 -17.17 -10.10
N GLY A 62 -8.31 -17.91 -10.53
CA GLY A 62 -7.81 -17.92 -11.91
C GLY A 62 -7.09 -16.64 -12.34
N LYS A 63 -6.81 -15.71 -11.41
CA LYS A 63 -6.29 -14.36 -11.74
C LYS A 63 -4.93 -14.12 -11.08
N PRO A 64 -3.84 -14.69 -11.61
CA PRO A 64 -2.49 -14.55 -11.06
C PRO A 64 -1.92 -13.13 -11.15
N THR A 65 -2.48 -12.29 -12.03
CA THR A 65 -1.98 -10.94 -12.29
C THR A 65 -2.59 -9.89 -11.37
N LEU A 66 -3.49 -10.27 -10.45
CA LEU A 66 -4.07 -9.33 -9.50
C LEU A 66 -2.99 -8.64 -8.66
N ARG A 67 -3.28 -7.40 -8.33
CA ARG A 67 -2.50 -6.60 -7.39
C ARG A 67 -3.34 -6.50 -6.12
N LEU A 68 -2.83 -7.13 -5.08
CA LEU A 68 -3.54 -7.31 -3.82
C LEU A 68 -2.77 -6.64 -2.68
N ILE A 69 -3.52 -6.06 -1.76
CA ILE A 69 -3.03 -5.55 -0.47
C ILE A 69 -3.73 -6.35 0.64
N LEU A 70 -2.94 -6.80 1.62
CA LEU A 70 -3.37 -7.63 2.73
C LEU A 70 -3.35 -6.83 4.03
N GLY A 71 -4.30 -7.08 4.92
CA GLY A 71 -4.29 -6.58 6.29
C GLY A 71 -4.95 -7.58 7.24
N GLN A 72 -4.49 -7.62 8.49
CA GLN A 72 -5.03 -8.54 9.51
C GLN A 72 -6.18 -7.88 10.28
N VAL A 73 -7.17 -8.68 10.67
CA VAL A 73 -8.33 -8.24 11.45
C VAL A 73 -8.38 -9.03 12.74
N HIS A 74 -8.34 -8.32 13.88
CA HIS A 74 -8.47 -8.94 15.19
C HIS A 74 -9.93 -8.96 15.64
N GLU A 75 -10.52 -10.15 15.61
CA GLU A 75 -11.87 -10.44 16.12
C GLU A 75 -11.85 -11.74 16.93
N GLY A 76 -11.01 -11.77 17.97
CA GLY A 76 -10.95 -12.84 18.97
C GLY A 76 -9.83 -13.88 18.77
N VAL A 77 -9.28 -14.02 17.56
CA VAL A 77 -8.11 -14.87 17.30
C VAL A 77 -7.01 -14.05 16.65
N ALA A 78 -5.84 -14.06 17.29
CA ALA A 78 -4.63 -13.42 16.83
C ALA A 78 -3.89 -14.25 15.79
N ASN A 79 -3.18 -13.58 14.88
CA ASN A 79 -2.13 -14.17 14.05
C ASN A 79 -0.87 -13.30 14.18
N PRO A 80 -0.02 -13.55 15.20
CA PRO A 80 1.12 -12.71 15.55
C PRO A 80 2.33 -12.93 14.63
N HIS A 81 2.09 -13.00 13.32
CA HIS A 81 3.09 -13.32 12.32
C HIS A 81 3.05 -12.30 11.18
N ALA A 82 4.20 -12.04 10.58
CA ALA A 82 4.28 -11.31 9.32
C ALA A 82 3.53 -12.08 8.24
N VAL A 83 2.67 -11.40 7.47
CA VAL A 83 1.82 -12.07 6.47
C VAL A 83 2.18 -11.67 5.05
N SER A 84 2.04 -12.64 4.15
CA SER A 84 2.35 -12.50 2.73
C SER A 84 1.25 -13.08 1.85
N LEU A 85 1.27 -12.71 0.57
CA LEU A 85 0.41 -13.32 -0.44
C LEU A 85 1.21 -14.14 -1.43
N ARG A 86 0.68 -15.28 -1.86
CA ARG A 86 1.22 -16.04 -3.00
C ARG A 86 0.12 -16.51 -3.93
N TYR A 87 0.43 -16.68 -5.21
CA TYR A 87 -0.50 -17.34 -6.14
C TYR A 87 -0.09 -18.80 -6.36
N HIS A 88 -0.95 -19.73 -5.96
CA HIS A 88 -0.73 -21.16 -6.14
C HIS A 88 -1.27 -21.61 -7.50
N SER A 89 -0.40 -21.69 -8.50
CA SER A 89 -0.76 -21.99 -9.90
C SER A 89 -1.49 -23.33 -10.05
N GLY A 90 -1.08 -24.38 -9.32
CA GLY A 90 -1.73 -25.69 -9.36
C GLY A 90 -3.17 -25.70 -8.83
N LEU A 91 -3.54 -24.73 -7.99
CA LEU A 91 -4.91 -24.58 -7.47
C LEU A 91 -5.69 -23.49 -8.22
N GLY A 92 -5.00 -22.65 -9.01
CA GLY A 92 -5.57 -21.45 -9.61
C GLY A 92 -6.07 -20.44 -8.57
N ARG A 93 -5.42 -20.36 -7.39
CA ARG A 93 -5.91 -19.58 -6.24
C ARG A 93 -4.81 -18.79 -5.57
N TRP A 94 -5.18 -17.63 -5.04
CA TRP A 94 -4.33 -16.89 -4.10
C TRP A 94 -4.34 -17.58 -2.73
N GLN A 95 -3.24 -17.43 -1.99
CA GLN A 95 -3.11 -17.88 -0.62
C GLN A 95 -2.50 -16.76 0.23
N ILE A 96 -2.96 -16.66 1.48
CA ILE A 96 -2.26 -15.93 2.54
C ILE A 96 -1.26 -16.92 3.15
N MET A 97 -0.09 -16.43 3.52
CA MET A 97 0.89 -17.22 4.28
C MET A 97 1.49 -16.43 5.43
N ASN A 98 1.80 -17.12 6.52
CA ASN A 98 2.72 -16.60 7.53
C ASN A 98 4.15 -16.68 6.95
N GLY A 99 4.87 -15.57 7.05
CA GLY A 99 6.16 -15.37 6.41
C GLY A 99 7.31 -16.13 7.06
N ASP A 100 7.12 -16.53 8.32
CA ASP A 100 8.00 -17.39 9.11
C ASP A 100 7.63 -18.88 9.03
N LEU A 101 6.61 -19.21 8.24
CA LEU A 101 6.06 -20.56 8.07
C LEU A 101 5.44 -21.17 9.33
N GLU A 102 5.10 -20.37 10.33
CA GLU A 102 4.29 -20.83 11.46
C GLU A 102 2.81 -20.97 11.06
N ASP A 103 2.09 -21.85 11.74
CA ASP A 103 0.70 -22.18 11.41
C ASP A 103 -0.22 -20.95 11.46
N ILE A 104 -1.11 -20.81 10.48
CA ILE A 104 -2.19 -19.80 10.57
C ILE A 104 -3.28 -20.33 11.51
N PRO A 105 -3.57 -19.66 12.64
CA PRO A 105 -4.59 -20.13 13.56
C PRO A 105 -5.98 -20.17 12.90
N VAL A 106 -6.78 -21.19 13.21
CA VAL A 106 -8.18 -21.27 12.76
C VAL A 106 -8.99 -20.12 13.38
N ASN A 107 -9.86 -19.51 12.58
CA ASN A 107 -10.64 -18.29 12.87
C ASN A 107 -9.86 -16.97 12.85
N ALA A 108 -8.57 -16.96 12.53
CA ALA A 108 -7.87 -15.73 12.14
C ALA A 108 -8.54 -15.08 10.93
N LYS A 109 -8.59 -13.73 10.90
CA LYS A 109 -9.31 -12.97 9.87
C LYS A 109 -8.40 -12.00 9.14
N PHE A 110 -8.68 -11.84 7.86
CA PHE A 110 -7.88 -11.01 6.97
C PHE A 110 -8.77 -10.22 6.02
N ASN A 111 -8.41 -8.96 5.79
CA ASN A 111 -8.95 -8.17 4.69
C ASN A 111 -7.99 -8.26 3.49
N VAL A 112 -8.53 -8.50 2.30
CA VAL A 112 -7.79 -8.53 1.04
C VAL A 112 -8.42 -7.51 0.08
N MET A 113 -7.65 -6.50 -0.28
CA MET A 113 -8.06 -5.46 -1.23
C MET A 113 -7.49 -5.74 -2.62
N VAL A 114 -8.34 -5.69 -3.63
CA VAL A 114 -7.92 -5.63 -5.04
C VAL A 114 -7.57 -4.18 -5.37
N ALA A 115 -6.29 -3.91 -5.56
CA ALA A 115 -5.72 -2.59 -5.84
C ALA A 115 -5.02 -2.58 -7.21
N PRO A 116 -5.75 -2.46 -8.33
CA PRO A 116 -5.17 -2.57 -9.68
C PRO A 116 -4.07 -1.54 -9.98
N ALA A 117 -4.09 -0.40 -9.29
CA ALA A 117 -3.10 0.66 -9.43
C ALA A 117 -1.77 0.35 -8.70
N ALA A 118 -1.73 -0.66 -7.82
CA ALA A 118 -0.52 -1.01 -7.09
C ALA A 118 0.59 -1.47 -8.05
N LYS A 119 1.82 -1.09 -7.73
CA LYS A 119 3.00 -1.40 -8.53
C LYS A 119 3.82 -2.49 -7.81
N PRO A 120 4.28 -3.52 -8.53
CA PRO A 120 5.26 -4.43 -7.97
C PRO A 120 6.58 -3.68 -7.79
N VAL A 121 7.15 -3.77 -6.60
CA VAL A 121 8.46 -3.22 -6.23
C VAL A 121 9.36 -4.39 -5.92
N SER A 122 10.35 -4.61 -6.78
CA SER A 122 11.41 -5.60 -6.55
C SER A 122 12.49 -4.99 -5.67
N VAL A 123 12.80 -5.68 -4.57
CA VAL A 123 13.98 -5.43 -3.74
C VAL A 123 15.12 -6.27 -4.30
N THR A 124 16.13 -5.60 -4.83
CA THR A 124 17.34 -6.20 -5.41
C THR A 124 18.57 -5.56 -4.77
N PRO A 125 19.77 -6.15 -4.92
CA PRO A 125 21.01 -5.54 -4.43
C PRO A 125 21.26 -4.11 -4.95
N THR A 126 20.66 -3.73 -6.08
CA THR A 126 20.79 -2.38 -6.66
C THR A 126 19.72 -1.39 -6.18
N SER A 127 18.68 -1.88 -5.49
CA SER A 127 17.60 -1.05 -4.93
C SER A 127 17.71 -0.90 -3.42
N VAL A 128 18.79 -1.38 -2.79
CA VAL A 128 18.99 -1.33 -1.33
C VAL A 128 20.22 -0.50 -0.96
N SER A 129 20.15 0.15 0.21
CA SER A 129 21.30 0.73 0.90
C SER A 129 21.14 0.49 2.39
N GLY A 130 22.04 -0.32 2.97
CA GLY A 130 21.91 -0.78 4.35
C GLY A 130 20.58 -1.50 4.57
N ILE A 131 19.77 -0.97 5.50
CA ILE A 131 18.47 -1.53 5.88
C ILE A 131 17.31 -1.04 4.99
N LEU A 132 17.55 -0.14 4.04
CA LEU A 132 16.50 0.54 3.28
C LEU A 132 16.39 -0.01 1.85
N ALA A 133 15.18 -0.39 1.44
CA ALA A 133 14.85 -0.72 0.05
C ALA A 133 14.08 0.42 -0.62
N PHE A 134 14.68 1.07 -1.61
CA PHE A 134 14.13 2.27 -2.26
C PHE A 134 13.21 1.92 -3.43
N PHE A 135 12.16 2.72 -3.59
CA PHE A 135 11.29 2.65 -4.76
C PHE A 135 10.95 4.04 -5.30
N GLN A 136 10.53 4.10 -6.58
CA GLN A 136 10.32 5.37 -7.29
C GLN A 136 8.91 5.94 -7.11
N THR A 137 7.94 5.11 -6.71
CA THR A 137 6.56 5.55 -6.46
C THR A 137 6.56 6.71 -5.49
N GLN A 138 5.88 7.81 -5.86
CA GLN A 138 5.77 9.02 -5.04
C GLN A 138 7.13 9.68 -4.67
N LYS A 139 8.15 9.58 -5.54
CA LYS A 139 9.39 10.38 -5.40
C LYS A 139 9.04 11.87 -5.27
N GLY A 140 9.65 12.54 -4.29
CA GLY A 140 9.42 13.96 -3.99
C GLY A 140 8.11 14.25 -3.23
N ASN A 141 7.34 13.23 -2.83
CA ASN A 141 6.09 13.39 -2.12
C ASN A 141 6.12 12.70 -0.73
N PRO A 142 6.61 13.38 0.32
CA PRO A 142 6.56 12.88 1.70
C PRO A 142 5.13 12.74 2.26
N GLY A 143 4.16 13.44 1.65
CA GLY A 143 2.75 13.39 2.04
C GLY A 143 1.98 12.21 1.48
N ALA A 144 2.64 11.28 0.77
CA ALA A 144 1.96 10.12 0.21
C ALA A 144 1.41 9.19 1.30
N ILE A 145 0.24 8.61 1.05
CA ILE A 145 -0.34 7.53 1.85
C ILE A 145 -0.23 6.24 1.05
N LEU A 146 0.66 5.36 1.51
CA LEU A 146 1.06 4.14 0.82
C LEU A 146 0.72 2.91 1.68
N LEU A 147 0.40 1.81 1.03
CA LEU A 147 0.38 0.49 1.65
C LEU A 147 1.31 -0.44 0.90
N SER A 148 1.95 -1.35 1.62
CA SER A 148 2.77 -2.40 1.05
C SER A 148 2.28 -3.79 1.47
N THR A 149 2.51 -4.79 0.63
CA THR A 149 2.25 -6.19 0.97
C THR A 149 3.28 -7.06 0.28
N HIS A 150 3.94 -7.92 1.05
CA HIS A 150 4.90 -8.88 0.51
C HIS A 150 4.21 -9.92 -0.38
N ILE A 151 4.82 -10.21 -1.52
CA ILE A 151 4.36 -11.22 -2.48
C ILE A 151 5.40 -12.32 -2.57
N PHE A 152 5.07 -13.49 -2.02
CA PHE A 152 5.88 -14.70 -2.17
C PHE A 152 5.60 -15.36 -3.52
N ASN A 153 6.67 -15.77 -4.20
CA ASN A 153 6.60 -16.35 -5.55
C ASN A 153 5.73 -15.51 -6.51
N PRO A 154 6.07 -14.23 -6.73
CA PRO A 154 5.43 -13.45 -7.77
C PRO A 154 5.64 -14.17 -9.10
N VAL A 155 4.69 -14.01 -10.04
CA VAL A 155 4.89 -14.43 -11.45
C VAL A 155 5.90 -13.48 -12.13
N LEU A 156 7.06 -13.30 -11.51
CA LEU A 156 8.19 -12.44 -11.83
C LEU A 156 9.49 -13.21 -11.52
N THR A 157 10.63 -12.64 -11.86
CA THR A 157 11.95 -13.28 -11.79
C THR A 157 12.55 -13.43 -10.38
N LEU A 158 11.87 -12.96 -9.33
CA LEU A 158 12.28 -13.10 -7.93
C LEU A 158 11.36 -14.10 -7.24
N GLN A 159 11.65 -15.40 -7.36
CA GLN A 159 10.79 -16.46 -6.87
C GLN A 159 11.20 -16.91 -5.46
N GLY A 160 10.19 -17.15 -4.61
CA GLY A 160 10.31 -18.05 -3.46
C GLY A 160 11.09 -17.54 -2.24
N VAL A 161 11.24 -16.23 -2.05
CA VAL A 161 11.87 -15.70 -0.82
C VAL A 161 10.79 -15.39 0.21
N GLU A 162 10.86 -16.08 1.34
CA GLU A 162 10.04 -15.81 2.52
C GLU A 162 10.44 -14.50 3.17
N GLN A 163 9.45 -13.78 3.71
CA GLN A 163 9.67 -12.57 4.49
C GLN A 163 9.08 -12.79 5.89
N PRO A 164 9.89 -13.28 6.85
CA PRO A 164 9.43 -13.53 8.21
C PRO A 164 9.35 -12.25 9.04
N ASN A 165 9.93 -11.15 8.58
CA ASN A 165 10.03 -9.92 9.36
C ASN A 165 8.90 -8.95 9.01
N HIS A 166 8.45 -8.19 10.02
CA HIS A 166 7.56 -7.07 9.84
C HIS A 166 8.26 -5.95 9.04
N VAL A 167 7.48 -5.20 8.27
CA VAL A 167 8.01 -4.14 7.42
C VAL A 167 7.28 -2.83 7.63
N GLY A 168 8.05 -1.76 7.65
CA GLY A 168 7.59 -0.40 7.72
C GLY A 168 7.89 0.39 6.46
N LEU A 169 7.33 1.59 6.39
CA LEU A 169 7.68 2.59 5.39
C LEU A 169 8.46 3.74 5.99
N PHE A 170 9.43 4.26 5.26
CA PHE A 170 10.16 5.45 5.66
C PHE A 170 10.39 6.35 4.45
N TYR A 171 10.12 7.65 4.57
CA TYR A 171 10.45 8.62 3.52
C TYR A 171 11.84 9.18 3.75
N ASN A 172 12.78 8.80 2.90
CA ASN A 172 14.15 9.28 2.97
C ASN A 172 14.23 10.75 2.53
N GLN A 173 14.19 11.67 3.49
CA GLN A 173 14.18 13.11 3.23
C GLN A 173 15.46 13.56 2.50
N PRO A 174 15.39 14.63 1.68
CA PRO A 174 16.57 15.13 0.96
C PRO A 174 17.74 15.59 1.82
N ALA A 175 17.51 15.90 3.10
CA ALA A 175 18.54 16.36 4.03
C ALA A 175 19.35 15.23 4.69
N PHE A 176 19.02 13.96 4.47
CA PHE A 176 19.84 12.82 4.91
C PHE A 176 20.94 12.52 3.86
N PRO A 177 22.20 12.92 4.08
CA PRO A 177 23.23 12.93 3.03
C PRO A 177 23.82 11.54 2.72
N LEU A 178 23.23 10.46 3.22
CA LEU A 178 23.87 9.14 3.19
C LEU A 178 23.51 8.25 1.98
N THR A 179 22.61 8.64 1.07
CA THR A 179 22.29 7.79 -0.11
C THR A 179 21.90 8.55 -1.39
N PRO A 180 22.16 8.00 -2.59
CA PRO A 180 21.68 8.52 -3.89
C PRO A 180 20.15 8.43 -4.10
N ALA A 181 19.40 8.18 -3.03
CA ALA A 181 17.96 7.93 -3.04
C ALA A 181 17.18 8.93 -2.17
N SER A 182 17.75 10.11 -1.92
CA SER A 182 17.06 11.29 -1.36
C SER A 182 15.72 11.56 -2.04
N GLY A 183 14.71 11.89 -1.24
CA GLY A 183 13.35 12.20 -1.69
C GLY A 183 12.57 10.98 -2.19
N ARG A 184 12.86 9.78 -1.71
CA ARG A 184 12.15 8.55 -2.07
C ARG A 184 11.60 7.85 -0.84
N TRP A 185 10.50 7.14 -1.06
CA TRP A 185 10.00 6.18 -0.10
C TRP A 185 10.85 4.91 -0.09
N THR A 186 10.88 4.29 1.08
CA THR A 186 11.62 3.06 1.36
C THR A 186 10.72 2.07 2.10
N ILE A 187 10.99 0.78 1.87
CA ILE A 187 10.53 -0.31 2.73
C ILE A 187 11.74 -0.72 3.58
N TYR A 188 11.54 -0.85 4.88
CA TYR A 188 12.55 -1.36 5.81
C TYR A 188 11.97 -2.49 6.64
N GLN A 189 12.84 -3.35 7.17
CA GLN A 189 12.41 -4.36 8.13
C GLN A 189 12.44 -3.74 9.52
N GLU A 190 11.34 -3.88 10.26
CA GLU A 190 11.14 -3.25 11.56
C GLU A 190 12.22 -3.68 12.56
N ASN A 191 12.60 -4.96 12.56
CA ASN A 191 13.74 -5.46 13.33
C ASN A 191 15.14 -4.96 12.90
N VAL A 192 15.21 -3.91 12.08
CA VAL A 192 16.42 -3.24 11.58
C VAL A 192 17.44 -4.16 10.89
N LYS A 193 17.01 -5.34 10.43
CA LYS A 193 17.87 -6.23 9.62
C LYS A 193 17.96 -5.73 8.17
N ALA A 194 19.07 -6.08 7.52
CA ALA A 194 19.26 -5.81 6.10
C ALA A 194 18.14 -6.44 5.25
N ASN A 195 17.58 -5.65 4.34
CA ASN A 195 16.49 -6.08 3.46
C ASN A 195 16.91 -7.30 2.62
N ILE A 196 15.98 -8.23 2.44
CA ILE A 196 16.17 -9.43 1.63
C ILE A 196 15.65 -9.22 0.20
N ALA A 197 16.17 -9.98 -0.76
CA ALA A 197 15.74 -9.89 -2.15
C ALA A 197 14.30 -10.44 -2.29
N THR A 198 13.33 -9.55 -2.50
CA THR A 198 11.91 -9.92 -2.49
C THR A 198 11.05 -8.97 -3.34
N VAL A 199 9.73 -9.14 -3.37
CA VAL A 199 8.78 -8.29 -4.09
C VAL A 199 7.63 -7.87 -3.19
N TYR A 200 7.25 -6.60 -3.29
CA TYR A 200 6.05 -6.05 -2.65
C TYR A 200 5.08 -5.51 -3.69
N ASN A 201 3.77 -5.63 -3.45
CA ASN A 201 2.82 -4.72 -4.06
C ASN A 201 2.81 -3.42 -3.24
N VAL A 202 3.10 -2.29 -3.88
CA VAL A 202 3.02 -0.95 -3.26
C VAL A 202 1.90 -0.16 -3.93
N ALA A 203 0.90 0.21 -3.15
CA ALA A 203 -0.26 0.97 -3.61
C ALA A 203 -0.25 2.39 -3.04
N ASP A 204 -0.66 3.35 -3.86
CA ASP A 204 -0.81 4.76 -3.47
C ASP A 204 -2.30 5.11 -3.34
N PHE A 205 -2.68 5.51 -2.14
CA PHE A 205 -4.05 5.90 -1.79
C PHE A 205 -4.18 7.37 -1.42
N THR A 206 -3.15 8.19 -1.63
CA THR A 206 -3.11 9.62 -1.23
C THR A 206 -4.34 10.41 -1.69
N LYS A 207 -4.91 10.06 -2.85
CA LYS A 207 -6.07 10.74 -3.44
C LYS A 207 -7.38 9.96 -3.31
N LEU A 208 -7.40 8.84 -2.57
CA LEU A 208 -8.58 8.01 -2.40
C LEU A 208 -9.63 8.75 -1.57
N LYS A 209 -10.84 8.87 -2.10
CA LYS A 209 -11.96 9.56 -1.46
C LYS A 209 -13.31 9.00 -1.89
N GLN A 210 -14.32 9.16 -1.03
CA GLN A 210 -15.74 8.95 -1.37
C GLN A 210 -16.47 10.28 -1.21
N GLY A 211 -16.94 10.83 -2.34
CA GLY A 211 -17.41 12.22 -2.37
C GLY A 211 -16.28 13.18 -1.95
N SER A 212 -16.52 13.95 -0.88
CA SER A 212 -15.53 14.85 -0.27
C SER A 212 -14.74 14.21 0.88
N THR A 213 -15.09 13.00 1.33
CA THR A 213 -14.44 12.34 2.48
C THR A 213 -13.17 11.63 2.02
N PRO A 214 -11.97 12.02 2.50
CA PRO A 214 -10.75 11.25 2.29
C PRO A 214 -10.89 9.86 2.92
N LEU A 215 -10.45 8.84 2.20
CA LEU A 215 -10.46 7.45 2.68
C LEU A 215 -9.06 6.94 3.01
N ALA A 216 -8.04 7.78 2.86
CA ALA A 216 -6.67 7.49 3.25
C ALA A 216 -6.12 8.67 4.04
N PHE A 217 -5.48 8.40 5.18
CA PHE A 217 -5.01 9.41 6.12
C PHE A 217 -3.88 8.87 7.01
N ARG A 218 -3.21 9.76 7.74
CA ARG A 218 -2.25 9.42 8.79
C ARG A 218 -2.96 9.35 10.15
N HIS A 219 -2.59 8.35 10.95
CA HIS A 219 -3.04 8.18 12.33
C HIS A 219 -1.81 8.15 13.23
N THR A 220 -1.78 9.00 14.25
CA THR A 220 -0.72 9.00 15.26
C THR A 220 -1.23 8.33 16.53
N ALA A 221 -0.56 7.26 16.93
CA ALA A 221 -0.71 6.69 18.26
C ALA A 221 0.04 7.56 19.27
N ALA A 222 -0.68 8.03 20.27
CA ALA A 222 -0.16 8.81 21.38
C ALA A 222 -0.79 8.32 22.69
N ALA A 223 -0.22 8.71 23.83
CA ALA A 223 -0.74 8.32 25.14
C ALA A 223 -2.22 8.69 25.35
N ALA A 224 -2.69 9.77 24.70
CA ALA A 224 -4.06 10.25 24.82
C ALA A 224 -5.12 9.39 24.09
N ASN A 225 -4.71 8.58 23.11
CA ASN A 225 -5.63 7.76 22.31
C ASN A 225 -5.26 6.26 22.32
N THR A 226 -4.30 5.87 23.16
CA THR A 226 -3.78 4.51 23.27
C THR A 226 -3.99 4.02 24.69
N THR A 227 -4.55 2.82 24.84
CA THR A 227 -4.77 2.15 26.13
C THR A 227 -4.58 0.66 25.89
N ASP A 228 -3.83 -0.01 26.78
CA ASP A 228 -3.53 -1.44 26.72
C ASP A 228 -3.01 -1.87 25.33
N GLY A 229 -1.97 -1.20 24.84
CA GLY A 229 -1.39 -1.49 23.51
C GLY A 229 -2.28 -1.19 22.30
N VAL A 230 -3.46 -0.60 22.49
CA VAL A 230 -4.44 -0.38 21.42
C VAL A 230 -4.70 1.11 21.19
N THR A 231 -4.43 1.59 19.97
CA THR A 231 -4.72 2.98 19.60
C THR A 231 -6.07 3.11 18.88
N THR A 232 -6.89 4.06 19.31
CA THR A 232 -8.24 4.28 18.75
C THR A 232 -8.21 5.31 17.64
N ILE A 233 -8.73 4.93 16.46
CA ILE A 233 -8.88 5.82 15.31
C ILE A 233 -10.16 6.62 15.47
N THR A 234 -10.07 7.95 15.39
CA THR A 234 -11.23 8.83 15.24
C THR A 234 -11.16 9.52 13.89
N ASN A 235 -12.04 9.12 12.97
CA ASN A 235 -12.08 9.66 11.63
C ASN A 235 -13.46 9.47 10.99
N ALA A 236 -13.93 10.46 10.23
CA ALA A 236 -15.20 10.38 9.51
C ALA A 236 -15.28 9.18 8.54
N ALA A 237 -14.14 8.65 8.07
CA ALA A 237 -14.07 7.47 7.23
C ALA A 237 -14.30 6.15 8.00
N THR A 238 -14.07 6.11 9.31
CA THR A 238 -14.08 4.89 10.15
C THR A 238 -15.19 4.87 11.21
N ASP A 239 -15.56 6.03 11.74
CA ASP A 239 -16.47 6.14 12.89
C ASP A 239 -17.88 5.65 12.53
N GLY A 240 -18.43 4.76 13.37
CA GLY A 240 -19.76 4.18 13.16
C GLY A 240 -19.86 3.27 11.93
N LYS A 241 -18.73 2.81 11.37
CA LYS A 241 -18.68 2.03 10.12
C LYS A 241 -18.11 0.62 10.34
N PRO A 242 -18.87 -0.31 10.97
CA PRO A 242 -18.42 -1.67 11.23
C PRO A 242 -18.16 -2.49 9.95
N ASN A 243 -18.84 -2.16 8.85
CA ASN A 243 -18.74 -2.87 7.58
C ASN A 243 -17.56 -2.40 6.72
N ALA A 244 -16.75 -1.46 7.20
CA ALA A 244 -15.57 -1.01 6.48
C ALA A 244 -14.46 -2.06 6.51
N ALA A 245 -13.61 -2.05 5.49
CA ALA A 245 -12.31 -2.73 5.51
C ALA A 245 -11.25 -1.66 5.82
N VAL A 246 -10.54 -1.81 6.94
CA VAL A 246 -9.44 -0.92 7.32
C VAL A 246 -8.12 -1.65 7.10
N PHE A 247 -7.17 -0.94 6.51
CA PHE A 247 -5.80 -1.38 6.28
C PHE A 247 -4.86 -0.38 6.92
N VAL A 248 -3.80 -0.88 7.53
CA VAL A 248 -2.82 -0.08 8.26
C VAL A 248 -1.42 -0.48 7.84
N GLN A 249 -0.52 0.49 7.81
CA GLN A 249 0.90 0.29 7.56
C GLN A 249 1.67 1.24 8.48
N HIS A 250 2.61 0.72 9.25
CA HIS A 250 3.50 1.56 10.06
C HIS A 250 4.39 2.43 9.15
N VAL A 251 4.56 3.70 9.54
CA VAL A 251 5.47 4.65 8.88
C VAL A 251 6.37 5.29 9.93
N PHE A 252 7.68 5.12 9.76
CA PHE A 252 8.69 5.81 10.55
C PHE A 252 8.78 7.27 10.10
N THR A 253 8.71 8.20 11.06
CA THR A 253 8.90 9.63 10.83
C THR A 253 9.80 10.23 11.90
N ASP A 254 10.32 11.44 11.69
CA ASP A 254 11.15 12.10 12.70
C ASP A 254 10.30 12.46 13.94
N GLU A 255 8.98 12.66 13.76
CA GLU A 255 8.01 12.94 14.82
C GLU A 255 7.51 11.67 15.54
N ALA A 256 7.62 10.51 14.90
CA ALA A 256 7.29 9.19 15.45
C ALA A 256 8.40 8.18 15.10
N PRO A 257 9.56 8.26 15.79
CA PRO A 257 10.76 7.51 15.44
C PRO A 257 10.80 6.10 16.07
N GLU A 258 9.66 5.60 16.52
CA GLU A 258 9.56 4.25 17.08
C GLU A 258 9.40 3.23 15.95
N SER A 259 10.11 2.10 16.05
CA SER A 259 9.84 0.94 15.20
C SER A 259 8.69 0.14 15.79
N VAL A 260 7.86 -0.45 14.94
CA VAL A 260 6.77 -1.34 15.35
C VAL A 260 7.05 -2.71 14.76
N ASP A 261 7.96 -3.46 15.39
CA ASP A 261 8.37 -4.81 14.98
C ASP A 261 7.34 -5.88 15.35
N GLU A 262 6.06 -5.54 15.25
CA GLU A 262 4.96 -6.43 15.58
C GLU A 262 3.97 -6.61 14.43
N ALA A 263 3.31 -7.76 14.44
CA ALA A 263 2.23 -8.04 13.52
C ALA A 263 1.06 -7.11 13.80
N LEU A 264 0.79 -6.17 12.88
CA LEU A 264 -0.33 -5.24 13.04
C LEU A 264 -1.65 -5.86 12.58
N GLY A 265 -2.72 -5.50 13.28
CA GLY A 265 -4.08 -5.68 12.79
C GLY A 265 -5.03 -4.57 13.23
N VAL A 266 -6.28 -4.71 12.79
CA VAL A 266 -7.34 -3.77 13.15
C VAL A 266 -8.50 -4.47 13.84
N SER A 267 -9.12 -3.80 14.79
CA SER A 267 -10.34 -4.28 15.46
C SER A 267 -11.41 -3.20 15.44
N TYR A 268 -12.68 -3.60 15.52
CA TYR A 268 -13.80 -2.68 15.65
C TYR A 268 -14.52 -2.91 16.97
N ALA A 269 -14.51 -1.89 17.83
CA ALA A 269 -15.16 -1.92 19.14
C ALA A 269 -15.64 -0.52 19.52
N ASP A 270 -16.73 -0.44 20.29
CA ASP A 270 -17.28 0.83 20.79
C ASP A 270 -17.56 1.88 19.70
N GLY A 271 -17.98 1.41 18.52
CA GLY A 271 -18.28 2.27 17.38
C GLY A 271 -17.05 2.78 16.63
N LYS A 272 -15.83 2.36 17.00
CA LYS A 272 -14.56 2.86 16.46
C LYS A 272 -13.67 1.73 15.96
N TRP A 273 -12.90 2.03 14.93
CA TRP A 273 -11.78 1.18 14.51
C TRP A 273 -10.56 1.48 15.37
N LYS A 274 -9.77 0.45 15.65
CA LYS A 274 -8.58 0.50 16.48
C LYS A 274 -7.43 -0.22 15.77
N ILE A 275 -6.20 0.23 16.00
CA ILE A 275 -4.98 -0.47 15.57
C ILE A 275 -4.43 -1.22 16.78
N ILE A 276 -4.08 -2.48 16.57
CA ILE A 276 -3.55 -3.36 17.60
C ILE A 276 -2.31 -4.09 17.09
N THR A 277 -1.44 -4.46 18.01
CA THR A 277 -0.47 -5.54 17.84
C THR A 277 -1.19 -6.89 17.97
N GLN A 278 -0.91 -7.86 17.11
CA GLN A 278 -1.63 -9.13 17.06
C GLN A 278 -1.28 -10.04 18.24
N ASP A 279 -0.06 -9.97 18.72
CA ASP A 279 0.40 -10.62 19.96
C ASP A 279 -0.18 -9.98 21.23
N GLN A 280 -0.83 -8.82 21.10
CA GLN A 280 -1.43 -8.03 22.18
C GLN A 280 -0.40 -7.38 23.12
N ASP A 281 0.84 -7.23 22.66
CA ASP A 281 1.86 -6.47 23.38
C ASP A 281 1.66 -4.96 23.23
N ASP A 282 2.37 -4.17 24.04
CA ASP A 282 2.24 -2.72 24.03
C ASP A 282 2.70 -2.11 22.70
N LEU A 283 1.88 -1.19 22.17
CA LEU A 283 2.25 -0.39 21.02
C LEU A 283 3.28 0.68 21.46
N PRO A 284 4.45 0.77 20.81
CA PRO A 284 5.41 1.82 21.14
C PRO A 284 4.85 3.19 20.76
N LEU A 285 5.17 4.21 21.57
CA LEU A 285 4.61 5.55 21.44
C LEU A 285 5.71 6.62 21.48
N PRO A 286 5.63 7.66 20.62
CA PRO A 286 4.65 7.85 19.56
C PRO A 286 4.94 6.96 18.34
N ALA A 287 3.89 6.40 17.73
CA ALA A 287 3.98 5.66 16.47
C ALA A 287 3.00 6.26 15.44
N GLU A 288 3.34 6.18 14.15
CA GLU A 288 2.53 6.72 13.07
C GLU A 288 2.13 5.66 12.04
N PHE A 289 0.88 5.70 11.60
CA PHE A 289 0.30 4.72 10.70
C PHE A 289 -0.35 5.40 9.51
N MET A 290 -0.15 4.82 8.34
CA MET A 290 -0.94 5.09 7.15
C MET A 290 -2.19 4.22 7.18
N VAL A 291 -3.36 4.86 7.20
CA VAL A 291 -4.66 4.19 7.26
C VAL A 291 -5.36 4.35 5.92
N THR A 292 -5.85 3.24 5.35
CA THR A 292 -6.73 3.26 4.17
C THR A 292 -8.03 2.52 4.47
N VAL A 293 -9.15 3.08 4.05
CA VAL A 293 -10.49 2.59 4.34
C VAL A 293 -11.24 2.29 3.05
N ILE A 294 -11.76 1.08 2.94
CA ILE A 294 -12.78 0.72 1.95
C ILE A 294 -14.13 0.71 2.66
N PRO A 295 -15.07 1.63 2.32
CA PRO A 295 -16.27 1.88 3.13
C PRO A 295 -17.15 0.67 3.38
N THR A 296 -17.14 -0.30 2.46
CA THR A 296 -17.95 -1.50 2.58
C THR A 296 -17.16 -2.69 2.04
N ILE A 297 -16.99 -3.70 2.88
CA ILE A 297 -16.50 -5.01 2.46
C ILE A 297 -17.48 -5.59 1.46
N THR A 298 -16.95 -6.06 0.34
CA THR A 298 -17.72 -6.79 -0.65
C THR A 298 -17.99 -8.20 -0.12
N PRO A 299 -19.24 -8.70 -0.21
CA PRO A 299 -19.58 -10.08 0.13
C PRO A 299 -18.76 -11.11 -0.64
#